data_AF-A0AAV8HC09-F1
#
_entry.id   AF-A0AAV8HC09-F1
#
_cell.length_a   1.000
_cell.length_b   1.000
_cell.length_c   1.000
_cell.angle_alpha   90.00
_cell.angle_beta   90.00
_cell.angle_gamma   90.00
#
_symmetry.space_group_name_H-M   'P 1'
#
loop_
_entity.id
_entity.type
_entity.pdbx_description
1 polymer ?
#
loop_
_entity_poly.entity_id
_entity_poly.type
_entity_poly.pdbx_seq_one_letter_code
_entity_poly.pdbx_strand_id
1 'polypeptide(L)'
;MEKEKVEELRAFVSYIKSNPSTIDDPSLSFFKDYLLSIGARMPTESIPRSPKAEQDYGDSEDEIVESDIEFEGELVEHENDPLPQIGDVTKDVTEEDRDTAQMHKSKANEAQSEGNLEEAVNQLTMAILLNPTSAILYATRASVFVKMKKPNAAIVDANRALEINPDSAKGYKSRGMAKAMLGKWEEAASDLHLAAKLDYDEEINAVLKKVEPNVHKIEEHRRKYEHLRKEREMKKAQAERQRRRAEAEAAYRSAKKETESSESIPSASNSSSAFQDGKVIVVLSQYDLKTRLNAASNASRLSVLYFTATWCGPCRVMAPLFEKLAQKHPQIVFLKLDIDQLSSVAQEWNVTSVPTFFFVKNGKTVDTVRGADRNGLERSIALHAK
;
A
#
# COMPACT_ATOMS: atom_id res chain seq x y z
N MET A 1 38.78 -1.11 23.94
CA MET A 1 38.29 -2.07 22.93
C MET A 1 39.31 -3.19 22.82
N GLU A 2 38.89 -4.45 22.82
CA GLU A 2 39.81 -5.60 22.69
C GLU A 2 40.57 -5.54 21.36
N LYS A 3 41.86 -5.91 21.37
CA LYS A 3 42.75 -5.78 20.21
C LYS A 3 42.27 -6.58 19.00
N GLU A 4 41.71 -7.75 19.25
CA GLU A 4 41.17 -8.66 18.23
C GLU A 4 39.99 -8.04 17.48
N LYS A 5 39.04 -7.42 18.20
CA LYS A 5 37.90 -6.70 17.59
C LYS A 5 38.32 -5.51 16.74
N VAL A 6 39.43 -4.84 17.10
CA VAL A 6 39.99 -3.75 16.30
C VAL A 6 40.57 -4.29 14.98
N GLU A 7 41.21 -5.46 15.01
CA GLU A 7 41.79 -6.09 13.82
C GLU A 7 40.70 -6.62 12.88
N GLU A 8 39.63 -7.22 13.41
CA GLU A 8 38.44 -7.61 12.62
C GLU A 8 37.79 -6.39 11.95
N LEU A 9 37.60 -5.30 12.69
CA LEU A 9 37.03 -4.08 12.14
C LEU A 9 37.91 -3.47 11.03
N ARG A 10 39.23 -3.51 11.20
CA ARG A 10 40.18 -3.06 10.15
C ARG A 10 40.09 -3.92 8.90
N ALA A 11 40.00 -5.24 9.06
CA ALA A 11 39.84 -6.17 7.94
C ALA A 11 38.51 -5.89 7.19
N PHE A 12 37.43 -5.70 7.93
CA PHE A 12 36.11 -5.38 7.37
C PHE A 12 36.10 -4.04 6.62
N VAL A 13 36.69 -2.98 7.17
CA VAL A 13 36.82 -1.69 6.48
C VAL A 13 37.68 -1.82 5.22
N SER A 14 38.74 -2.63 5.25
CA SER A 14 39.54 -2.91 4.06
C SER A 14 38.74 -3.66 2.99
N TYR A 15 37.88 -4.60 3.40
CA TYR A 15 37.01 -5.33 2.51
C TYR A 15 35.97 -4.43 1.82
N ILE A 16 35.29 -3.56 2.56
CA ILE A 16 34.35 -2.58 1.97
C ILE A 16 35.05 -1.63 0.99
N LYS A 17 36.29 -1.21 1.29
CA LYS A 17 37.07 -0.37 0.37
C LYS A 17 37.38 -1.07 -0.96
N SER A 18 37.58 -2.38 -0.94
CA SER A 18 37.80 -3.18 -2.14
C SER A 18 36.49 -3.52 -2.87
N ASN A 19 35.37 -3.61 -2.13
CA ASN A 19 34.06 -4.00 -2.65
C ASN A 19 32.95 -3.07 -2.11
N PRO A 20 32.80 -1.85 -2.67
CA PRO A 20 31.88 -0.84 -2.14
C PRO A 20 30.41 -1.27 -2.15
N SER A 21 29.98 -2.12 -3.08
CA SER A 21 28.59 -2.63 -3.17
C SER A 21 28.16 -3.52 -2.01
N THR A 22 29.12 -4.04 -1.23
CA THR A 22 28.82 -4.85 -0.03
C THR A 22 28.03 -4.03 1.00
N ILE A 23 28.20 -2.71 1.02
CA ILE A 23 27.54 -1.84 1.99
C ILE A 23 26.02 -1.69 1.78
N ASP A 24 25.53 -2.13 0.62
CA ASP A 24 24.11 -2.15 0.29
C ASP A 24 23.43 -3.48 0.71
N ASP A 25 24.18 -4.41 1.33
CA ASP A 25 23.61 -5.61 1.94
C ASP A 25 22.67 -5.24 3.12
N PRO A 26 21.42 -5.77 3.16
CA PRO A 26 20.46 -5.46 4.21
C PRO A 26 20.96 -5.76 5.63
N SER A 27 21.85 -6.74 5.81
CA SER A 27 22.43 -7.09 7.11
C SER A 27 23.37 -6.01 7.68
N LEU A 28 23.83 -5.08 6.84
CA LEU A 28 24.70 -3.96 7.19
C LEU A 28 23.97 -2.62 7.29
N SER A 29 22.63 -2.64 7.29
CA SER A 29 21.77 -1.44 7.43
C SER A 29 22.12 -0.59 8.65
N PHE A 30 22.36 -1.20 9.82
CA PHE A 30 22.76 -0.47 11.03
C PHE A 30 24.07 0.33 10.86
N PHE A 31 25.00 -0.20 10.06
CA PHE A 31 26.29 0.44 9.78
C PHE A 31 26.14 1.54 8.73
N LYS A 32 25.28 1.32 7.74
CA LYS A 32 24.90 2.34 6.74
C LYS A 32 24.19 3.53 7.41
N ASP A 33 23.27 3.27 8.33
CA ASP A 33 22.55 4.30 9.10
C ASP A 33 23.52 5.08 10.00
N TYR A 34 24.48 4.39 10.64
CA TYR A 34 25.54 5.04 11.39
C TYR A 34 26.41 5.95 10.50
N LEU A 35 26.83 5.48 9.33
CA LEU A 35 27.62 6.28 8.39
C LEU A 35 26.85 7.50 7.87
N LEU A 36 25.57 7.37 7.58
CA LEU A 36 24.70 8.48 7.21
C LEU A 36 24.50 9.46 8.38
N SER A 37 24.39 8.96 9.61
CA SER A 37 24.25 9.81 10.81
C SER A 37 25.47 10.71 11.06
N ILE A 38 26.65 10.30 10.61
CA ILE A 38 27.89 11.10 10.68
C ILE A 38 28.19 11.87 9.38
N GLY A 39 27.23 11.92 8.45
CA GLY A 39 27.31 12.71 7.22
C GLY A 39 28.16 12.09 6.10
N ALA A 40 28.44 10.79 6.14
CA ALA A 40 29.16 10.12 5.05
C ALA A 40 28.30 10.05 3.79
N ARG A 41 28.87 10.39 2.64
CA ARG A 41 28.23 10.22 1.32
C ARG A 41 28.59 8.85 0.75
N MET A 42 27.56 8.02 0.58
CA MET A 42 27.72 6.70 0.00
C MET A 42 27.88 6.81 -1.53
N PRO A 43 28.78 6.05 -2.16
CA PRO A 43 28.88 6.02 -3.61
C PRO A 43 27.60 5.38 -4.18
N THR A 44 26.66 6.21 -4.64
CA THR A 44 25.60 5.78 -5.54
C THR A 44 26.26 5.29 -6.83
N GLU A 45 25.87 4.12 -7.35
CA GLU A 45 26.35 3.61 -8.64
C GLU A 45 26.30 4.70 -9.71
N SER A 46 27.47 5.26 -10.01
CA SER A 46 27.69 6.03 -11.21
C SER A 46 27.71 5.04 -12.37
N ILE A 47 26.58 4.90 -13.07
CA ILE A 47 26.54 4.24 -14.36
C ILE A 47 27.56 4.95 -15.27
N PRO A 48 28.65 4.30 -15.71
CA PRO A 48 29.61 4.93 -16.59
C PRO A 48 29.00 5.03 -17.99
N ARG A 49 28.78 6.25 -18.48
CA ARG A 49 28.56 6.52 -19.91
C ARG A 49 29.81 6.11 -20.68
N SER A 50 29.73 4.99 -21.41
CA SER A 50 30.68 4.56 -22.44
C SER A 50 29.96 4.42 -23.78
N PRO A 51 30.65 4.62 -24.93
CA PRO A 51 30.05 5.11 -26.16
C PRO A 51 29.26 4.08 -26.94
N LYS A 52 28.23 4.58 -27.65
CA LYS A 52 27.34 3.89 -28.59
C LYS A 52 27.96 2.64 -29.23
N ALA A 53 27.52 1.47 -28.78
CA ALA A 53 27.45 0.27 -29.58
C ALA A 53 25.98 -0.15 -29.61
N GLU A 54 25.43 -0.24 -30.81
CA GLU A 54 24.07 -0.67 -31.09
C GLU A 54 23.83 -2.06 -30.50
N GLN A 55 23.18 -2.12 -29.34
CA GLN A 55 22.47 -3.31 -28.89
C GLN A 55 21.09 -2.89 -28.44
N ASP A 56 20.15 -3.21 -29.31
CA ASP A 56 18.72 -3.21 -29.15
C ASP A 56 18.31 -3.96 -27.87
N TYR A 57 18.03 -3.19 -26.82
CA TYR A 57 17.32 -3.65 -25.62
C TYR A 57 16.25 -2.62 -25.29
N GLY A 58 15.04 -2.84 -25.80
CA GLY A 58 13.86 -2.14 -25.34
C GLY A 58 13.43 -2.66 -23.97
N ASP A 59 13.60 -1.86 -22.91
CA ASP A 59 12.71 -1.78 -21.72
C ASP A 59 13.24 -0.73 -20.71
N SER A 60 13.29 0.57 -21.06
CA SER A 60 13.68 1.61 -20.07
C SER A 60 13.08 3.00 -20.29
N GLU A 61 11.90 3.13 -20.90
CA GLU A 61 11.28 4.45 -21.12
C GLU A 61 10.27 4.88 -20.05
N ASP A 62 9.92 4.02 -19.09
CA ASP A 62 8.73 4.25 -18.27
C ASP A 62 9.00 4.66 -16.81
N GLU A 63 10.22 4.89 -16.33
CA GLU A 63 10.40 5.25 -14.90
C GLU A 63 9.74 6.60 -14.56
N ILE A 64 8.92 6.63 -13.49
CA ILE A 64 8.26 7.87 -13.06
C ILE A 64 9.32 8.71 -12.35
N VAL A 65 9.87 9.70 -13.05
CA VAL A 65 10.80 10.67 -12.47
C VAL A 65 10.00 11.70 -11.66
N GLU A 66 10.22 11.71 -10.34
CA GLU A 66 9.63 12.70 -9.44
C GLU A 66 10.32 14.05 -9.61
N SER A 67 9.52 15.12 -9.68
CA SER A 67 10.02 16.49 -9.76
C SER A 67 10.36 17.00 -8.36
N ASP A 68 11.45 17.74 -8.21
CA ASP A 68 11.77 18.37 -6.94
C ASP A 68 10.68 19.38 -6.53
N ILE A 69 10.36 19.43 -5.24
CA ILE A 69 9.40 20.38 -4.67
C ILE A 69 10.15 21.64 -4.23
N GLU A 70 9.72 22.80 -4.72
CA GLU A 70 10.26 24.09 -4.29
C GLU A 70 9.52 24.61 -3.05
N PHE A 71 10.24 24.62 -1.93
CA PHE A 71 9.73 25.15 -0.66
C PHE A 71 10.01 26.64 -0.50
N GLU A 72 9.11 27.32 0.20
CA GLU A 72 9.29 28.72 0.60
C GLU A 72 9.89 28.80 2.00
N GLY A 73 10.84 29.70 2.21
CA GLY A 73 11.42 29.99 3.52
C GLY A 73 12.91 29.66 3.63
N GLU A 74 13.57 30.32 4.58
CA GLU A 74 14.97 30.07 4.91
C GLU A 74 15.07 28.88 5.87
N LEU A 75 15.75 27.82 5.42
CA LEU A 75 16.06 26.67 6.26
C LEU A 75 17.33 26.91 7.06
N VAL A 76 17.34 26.42 8.29
CA VAL A 76 18.55 26.41 9.11
C VAL A 76 19.33 25.15 8.77
N GLU A 77 20.61 25.32 8.46
CA GLU A 77 21.51 24.19 8.21
C GLU A 77 21.64 23.31 9.45
N HIS A 78 21.97 22.04 9.23
CA HIS A 78 22.21 21.10 10.33
C HIS A 78 23.47 21.51 11.10
N GLU A 79 23.29 22.20 12.23
CA GLU A 79 24.37 22.48 13.16
C GLU A 79 24.85 21.20 13.85
N ASN A 80 26.17 20.97 13.85
CA ASN A 80 26.87 19.91 14.59
C ASN A 80 27.12 20.32 16.06
N ASP A 81 26.22 21.10 16.64
CA ASP A 81 26.37 21.58 18.01
C ASP A 81 26.22 20.44 19.02
N PRO A 82 26.98 20.46 20.13
CA PRO A 82 26.80 19.50 21.21
C PRO A 82 25.36 19.50 21.72
N LEU A 83 24.78 18.31 21.89
CA LEU A 83 23.44 18.15 22.43
C LEU A 83 23.34 18.73 23.85
N PRO A 84 22.20 19.33 24.22
CA PRO A 84 22.04 19.95 25.52
C PRO A 84 22.10 18.93 26.65
N GLN A 85 22.62 19.34 27.81
CA GLN A 85 22.64 18.50 29.00
C GLN A 85 21.22 18.26 29.51
N ILE A 86 20.82 16.99 29.58
CA ILE A 86 19.45 16.59 29.96
C ILE A 86 19.28 16.31 31.47
N GLY A 87 20.35 16.25 32.25
CA GLY A 87 20.30 15.91 33.68
C GLY A 87 20.02 14.43 33.95
N ASP A 88 20.25 13.99 35.20
CA ASP A 88 20.03 12.62 35.64
C ASP A 88 18.59 12.44 36.15
N VAL A 89 17.75 11.81 35.32
CA VAL A 89 16.32 11.58 35.61
C VAL A 89 16.10 10.73 36.88
N THR A 90 17.11 9.97 37.33
CA THR A 90 17.03 9.13 38.53
C THR A 90 17.33 9.88 39.82
N LYS A 91 17.78 11.14 39.74
CA LYS A 91 18.04 11.97 40.91
C LYS A 91 16.78 12.12 41.76
N ASP A 92 16.91 11.89 43.06
CA ASP A 92 15.87 12.23 44.03
C ASP A 92 15.83 13.76 44.21
N VAL A 93 14.71 14.37 43.83
CA VAL A 93 14.56 15.83 43.80
C VAL A 93 13.93 16.31 45.09
N THR A 94 14.74 16.92 45.96
CA THR A 94 14.30 17.50 47.24
C THR A 94 13.50 18.80 47.04
N GLU A 95 12.79 19.28 48.08
CA GLU A 95 12.14 20.60 48.02
C GLU A 95 13.15 21.73 47.79
N GLU A 96 14.32 21.66 48.43
CA GLU A 96 15.40 22.65 48.26
C GLU A 96 15.92 22.67 46.82
N ASP A 97 16.05 21.50 46.17
CA ASP A 97 16.40 21.42 44.74
C ASP A 97 15.34 22.09 43.86
N ARG A 98 14.04 21.93 44.18
CA ARG A 98 12.94 22.54 43.40
C ARG A 98 12.93 24.04 43.55
N ASP A 99 13.11 24.55 44.77
CA ASP A 99 13.15 25.99 45.04
C ASP A 99 14.35 26.65 44.36
N THR A 100 15.52 26.00 44.44
CA THR A 100 16.74 26.48 43.77
C THR A 100 16.60 26.42 42.25
N ALA A 101 16.03 25.34 41.70
CA ALA A 101 15.74 25.23 40.27
C ALA A 101 14.77 26.33 39.80
N GLN A 102 13.75 26.64 40.60
CA GLN A 102 12.80 27.71 40.30
C GLN A 102 13.46 29.09 40.34
N MET A 103 14.40 29.33 41.26
CA MET A 103 15.22 30.55 41.26
C MET A 103 16.04 30.68 39.98
N HIS A 104 16.73 29.61 39.56
CA HIS A 104 17.49 29.61 38.31
C HIS A 104 16.59 29.84 37.08
N LYS A 105 15.39 29.27 37.06
CA LYS A 105 14.40 29.54 36.01
C LYS A 105 13.98 31.01 35.97
N SER A 106 13.77 31.66 37.12
CA SER A 106 13.46 33.10 37.16
C SER A 106 14.61 33.94 36.59
N LYS A 107 15.86 33.66 36.99
CA LYS A 107 17.06 34.31 36.43
C LYS A 107 17.17 34.11 34.92
N ALA A 108 16.83 32.93 34.42
CA ALA A 108 16.81 32.67 32.98
C ALA A 108 15.77 33.51 32.23
N ASN A 109 14.59 33.70 32.82
CA ASN A 109 13.55 34.55 32.23
C ASN A 109 13.97 36.03 32.22
N GLU A 110 14.64 36.50 33.27
CA GLU A 110 15.24 37.85 33.33
C GLU A 110 16.29 38.02 32.23
N ALA A 111 17.27 37.11 32.15
CA ALA A 111 18.28 37.11 31.10
C ALA A 111 17.65 37.06 29.69
N GLN A 112 16.58 36.29 29.49
CA GLN A 112 15.85 36.24 28.24
C GLN A 112 15.19 37.59 27.89
N SER A 113 14.64 38.29 28.89
CA SER A 113 14.04 39.62 28.70
C SER A 113 15.07 40.70 28.35
N GLU A 114 16.30 40.54 28.83
CA GLU A 114 17.46 41.38 28.49
C GLU A 114 18.10 41.02 27.14
N GLY A 115 17.66 39.93 26.50
CA GLY A 115 18.22 39.42 25.24
C GLY A 115 19.47 38.55 25.40
N ASN A 116 19.90 38.26 26.64
CA ASN A 116 21.04 37.42 26.96
C ASN A 116 20.68 35.92 26.87
N LEU A 117 20.52 35.42 25.64
CA LEU A 117 20.01 34.05 25.40
C LEU A 117 20.95 32.95 25.90
N GLU A 118 22.28 33.12 25.78
CA GLU A 118 23.26 32.13 26.27
C GLU A 118 23.19 31.98 27.79
N GLU A 119 23.08 33.10 28.50
CA GLU A 119 22.95 33.08 29.96
C GLU A 119 21.62 32.46 30.38
N ALA A 120 20.53 32.72 29.65
CA ALA A 120 19.27 32.03 29.87
C ALA A 120 19.39 30.50 29.72
N VAL A 121 20.13 30.01 28.72
CA VAL A 121 20.41 28.58 28.55
C VAL A 121 21.24 28.03 29.70
N ASN A 122 22.27 28.75 30.16
CA ASN A 122 23.10 28.34 31.28
C ASN A 122 22.28 28.20 32.57
N GLN A 123 21.48 29.21 32.90
CA GLN A 123 20.62 29.21 34.07
C GLN A 123 19.57 28.09 34.00
N LEU A 124 18.93 27.87 32.84
CA LEU A 124 18.00 26.74 32.66
C LEU A 124 18.69 25.38 32.75
N THR A 125 19.94 25.28 32.30
CA THR A 125 20.72 24.05 32.44
C THR A 125 21.00 23.75 33.91
N MET A 126 21.40 24.75 34.69
CA MET A 126 21.54 24.58 36.15
C MET A 126 20.22 24.18 36.81
N ALA A 127 19.10 24.79 36.41
CA ALA A 127 17.77 24.40 36.90
C ALA A 127 17.42 22.94 36.57
N ILE A 128 17.76 22.46 35.38
CA ILE A 128 17.50 21.08 34.94
C ILE A 128 18.38 20.07 35.69
N LEU A 129 19.64 20.38 35.95
CA LEU A 129 20.51 19.52 36.76
C LEU A 129 20.00 19.40 38.21
N LEU A 130 19.33 20.42 38.72
CA LEU A 130 18.69 20.40 40.03
C LEU A 130 17.36 19.62 40.01
N ASN A 131 16.52 19.87 39.01
CA ASN A 131 15.21 19.22 38.84
C ASN A 131 14.99 18.70 37.40
N PRO A 132 15.49 17.49 37.08
CA PRO A 132 15.40 16.87 35.74
C PRO A 132 14.03 16.26 35.44
N THR A 133 13.06 16.41 36.34
CA THR A 133 11.68 15.91 36.18
C THR A 133 10.70 17.03 35.84
N SER A 134 11.16 18.28 35.68
CA SER A 134 10.30 19.42 35.38
C SER A 134 10.14 19.64 33.87
N ALA A 135 8.98 19.27 33.32
CA ALA A 135 8.63 19.51 31.92
C ALA A 135 8.78 21.00 31.51
N ILE A 136 8.45 21.91 32.44
CA ILE A 136 8.45 23.35 32.18
C ILE A 136 9.86 23.88 31.95
N LEU A 137 10.88 23.32 32.62
CA LEU A 137 12.27 23.73 32.43
C LEU A 137 12.75 23.39 31.02
N TYR A 138 12.54 22.15 30.58
CA TYR A 138 12.87 21.72 29.22
C TYR A 138 12.09 22.52 28.17
N ALA A 139 10.77 22.69 28.32
CA ALA A 139 9.97 23.48 27.37
C ALA A 139 10.41 24.95 27.29
N THR A 140 10.90 25.50 28.40
CA THR A 140 11.42 26.88 28.44
C THR A 140 12.78 26.97 27.76
N ARG A 141 13.69 26.02 28.00
CA ARG A 141 15.00 25.98 27.34
C ARG A 141 14.88 25.70 25.84
N ALA A 142 13.96 24.82 25.43
CA ALA A 142 13.61 24.61 24.03
C ALA A 142 13.18 25.91 23.33
N SER A 143 12.33 26.71 23.96
CA SER A 143 11.90 28.01 23.43
C SER A 143 13.06 29.00 23.30
N VAL A 144 14.04 28.98 24.21
CA VAL A 144 15.27 29.78 24.08
C VAL A 144 16.10 29.29 22.90
N PHE A 145 16.28 27.98 22.73
CA PHE A 145 17.00 27.41 21.59
C PHE A 145 16.34 27.75 20.23
N VAL A 146 15.01 27.78 20.15
CA VAL A 146 14.31 28.26 18.94
C VAL A 146 14.70 29.71 18.64
N LYS A 147 14.73 30.60 19.64
CA LYS A 147 15.17 32.00 19.46
C LYS A 147 16.64 32.12 19.05
N MET A 148 17.49 31.20 19.50
CA MET A 148 18.90 31.12 19.11
C MET A 148 19.13 30.46 17.74
N LYS A 149 18.05 30.05 17.04
CA LYS A 149 18.11 29.26 15.81
C LYS A 149 18.85 27.93 15.94
N LYS A 150 18.74 27.26 17.09
CA LYS A 150 19.31 25.93 17.36
C LYS A 150 18.22 24.84 17.37
N PRO A 151 17.65 24.44 16.22
CA PRO A 151 16.48 23.59 16.17
C PRO A 151 16.70 22.18 16.71
N ASN A 152 17.89 21.59 16.52
CA ASN A 152 18.18 20.24 17.01
C ASN A 152 18.15 20.18 18.54
N ALA A 153 18.80 21.12 19.21
CA ALA A 153 18.78 21.24 20.67
C ALA A 153 17.36 21.52 21.19
N ALA A 154 16.61 22.39 20.50
CA ALA A 154 15.21 22.65 20.83
C ALA A 154 14.32 21.40 20.75
N ILE A 155 14.51 20.56 19.73
CA ILE A 155 13.74 19.32 19.55
C ILE A 155 14.03 18.32 20.69
N VAL A 156 15.29 18.18 21.10
CA VAL A 156 15.68 17.30 22.21
C VAL A 156 14.96 17.71 23.50
N ASP A 157 15.04 18.99 23.87
CA ASP A 157 14.39 19.49 25.07
C ASP A 157 12.85 19.44 24.96
N ALA A 158 12.29 19.77 23.80
CA ALA A 158 10.85 19.73 23.61
C ALA A 158 10.30 18.29 23.69
N ASN A 159 11.02 17.30 23.13
CA ASN A 159 10.67 15.90 23.30
C ASN A 159 10.70 15.50 24.77
N ARG A 160 11.76 15.89 25.50
CA ARG A 160 11.86 15.60 26.92
C ARG A 160 10.73 16.24 27.74
N ALA A 161 10.35 17.48 27.41
CA ALA A 161 9.21 18.14 28.03
C ALA A 161 7.90 17.38 27.80
N LEU A 162 7.68 16.85 26.58
CA LEU A 162 6.50 16.11 26.19
C LEU A 162 6.46 14.67 26.74
N GLU A 163 7.62 14.05 26.97
CA GLU A 163 7.72 12.78 27.68
C GLU A 163 7.26 12.90 29.13
N ILE A 164 7.59 14.03 29.78
CA ILE A 164 7.22 14.31 31.17
C ILE A 164 5.76 14.81 31.26
N ASN A 165 5.37 15.73 30.38
CA ASN A 165 4.02 16.28 30.30
C ASN A 165 3.53 16.30 28.84
N PRO A 166 2.77 15.28 28.44
CA PRO A 166 2.21 15.19 27.09
C PRO A 166 1.28 16.34 26.71
N ASP A 167 0.67 17.03 27.67
CA ASP A 167 -0.27 18.14 27.41
C ASP A 167 0.43 19.52 27.41
N SER A 168 1.76 19.55 27.27
CA SER A 168 2.51 20.81 27.25
C SER A 168 2.39 21.54 25.91
N ALA A 169 1.51 22.55 25.86
CA ALA A 169 1.37 23.44 24.69
C ALA A 169 2.71 24.09 24.28
N LYS A 170 3.51 24.55 25.26
CA LYS A 170 4.84 25.13 25.03
C LYS A 170 5.84 24.12 24.46
N GLY A 171 5.75 22.86 24.86
CA GLY A 171 6.55 21.76 24.31
C GLY A 171 6.26 21.57 22.83
N TYR A 172 4.99 21.40 22.46
CA TYR A 172 4.57 21.28 21.07
C TYR A 172 4.91 22.52 20.24
N LYS A 173 4.67 23.73 20.75
CA LYS A 173 5.03 24.99 20.08
C LYS A 173 6.51 25.02 19.74
N SER A 174 7.37 24.77 20.73
CA SER A 174 8.84 24.81 20.54
C SER A 174 9.31 23.75 19.55
N ARG A 175 8.75 22.52 19.63
CA ARG A 175 9.09 21.44 18.69
C ARG A 175 8.64 21.74 17.27
N GLY A 176 7.42 22.23 17.10
CA GLY A 176 6.85 22.59 15.80
C GLY A 176 7.64 23.71 15.12
N MET A 177 8.00 24.76 15.87
CA MET A 177 8.87 25.84 15.36
C MET A 177 10.25 25.30 14.95
N ALA A 178 10.90 24.48 15.79
CA ALA A 178 12.20 23.91 15.48
C ALA A 178 12.17 22.99 14.25
N LYS A 179 11.11 22.18 14.10
CA LYS A 179 10.90 21.34 12.91
C LYS A 179 10.66 22.15 11.64
N ALA A 180 9.94 23.27 11.73
CA ALA A 180 9.76 24.18 10.60
C ALA A 180 11.10 24.74 10.11
N MET A 181 12.01 25.08 11.04
CA MET A 181 13.36 25.57 10.69
C MET A 181 14.21 24.50 9.97
N LEU A 182 13.95 23.22 10.23
CA LEU A 182 14.60 22.08 9.56
C LEU A 182 13.88 21.62 8.28
N GLY A 183 12.82 22.32 7.86
CA GLY A 183 12.05 21.96 6.67
C GLY A 183 11.16 20.73 6.84
N LYS A 184 10.93 20.28 8.09
CA LYS A 184 10.01 19.19 8.41
C LYS A 184 8.57 19.71 8.49
N TRP A 185 8.05 20.18 7.36
CA TRP A 185 6.82 20.97 7.28
C TRP A 185 5.58 20.24 7.80
N GLU A 186 5.34 18.99 7.38
CA GLU A 186 4.18 18.20 7.82
C GLU A 186 4.18 17.98 9.34
N GLU A 187 5.33 17.59 9.90
CA GLU A 187 5.48 17.39 11.34
C GLU A 187 5.36 18.71 12.12
N ALA A 188 5.91 19.80 11.59
CA ALA A 188 5.83 21.11 12.18
C ALA A 188 4.38 21.60 12.27
N ALA A 189 3.60 21.48 11.19
CA ALA A 189 2.19 21.85 11.17
C ALA A 189 1.38 21.04 12.20
N SER A 190 1.63 19.73 12.27
CA SER A 190 0.97 18.86 13.24
C SER A 190 1.21 19.31 14.69
N ASP A 191 2.48 19.55 15.06
CA ASP A 191 2.85 20.02 16.40
C ASP A 191 2.26 21.41 16.69
N LEU A 192 2.29 22.34 15.73
CA LEU A 192 1.76 23.70 15.90
C LEU A 192 0.24 23.72 16.04
N HIS A 193 -0.50 22.92 15.27
CA HIS A 193 -1.96 22.80 15.43
C HIS A 193 -2.33 22.21 16.79
N LEU A 194 -1.58 21.21 17.28
CA LEU A 194 -1.82 20.65 18.60
C LEU A 194 -1.51 21.67 19.70
N ALA A 195 -0.43 22.43 19.56
CA ALA A 195 -0.11 23.52 20.47
C ALA A 195 -1.23 24.57 20.51
N ALA A 196 -1.71 25.05 19.35
CA ALA A 196 -2.80 26.03 19.25
C ALA A 196 -4.14 25.51 19.83
N LYS A 197 -4.38 24.19 19.75
CA LYS A 197 -5.56 23.55 20.33
C LYS A 197 -5.49 23.51 21.87
N LEU A 198 -4.29 23.31 22.43
CA LEU A 198 -4.08 23.26 23.87
C LEU A 198 -4.05 24.66 24.49
N ASP A 199 -3.35 25.59 23.85
CA ASP A 199 -3.25 26.99 24.27
C ASP A 199 -3.11 27.90 23.05
N TYR A 200 -4.02 28.87 22.93
CA TYR A 200 -4.02 29.79 21.80
C TYR A 200 -2.88 30.80 21.94
N ASP A 201 -2.05 30.90 20.92
CA ASP A 201 -0.91 31.81 20.88
C ASP A 201 -0.78 32.39 19.46
N GLU A 202 -0.69 33.72 19.37
CA GLU A 202 -0.62 34.43 18.08
C GLU A 202 0.64 34.09 17.28
N GLU A 203 1.75 33.80 17.95
CA GLU A 203 3.01 33.38 17.32
C GLU A 203 2.83 32.04 16.61
N ILE A 204 2.03 31.12 17.17
CA ILE A 204 1.74 29.82 16.53
C ILE A 204 1.07 30.05 15.18
N ASN A 205 0.06 30.92 15.13
CA ASN A 205 -0.66 31.22 13.88
C ASN A 205 0.24 31.91 12.85
N ALA A 206 1.15 32.79 13.30
CA ALA A 206 2.12 33.43 12.42
C ALA A 206 3.09 32.42 11.80
N VAL A 207 3.48 31.38 12.54
CA VAL A 207 4.34 30.29 12.02
C VAL A 207 3.54 29.37 11.10
N LEU A 208 2.31 28.99 11.46
CA LEU A 208 1.44 28.15 10.63
C LEU A 208 1.23 28.74 9.23
N LYS A 209 1.00 30.06 9.13
CA LYS A 209 0.89 30.76 7.83
C LYS A 209 2.10 30.57 6.91
N LYS A 210 3.29 30.28 7.46
CA LYS A 210 4.51 30.00 6.70
C LYS A 210 4.69 28.51 6.40
N VAL A 211 4.22 27.63 7.29
CA VAL A 211 4.38 26.18 7.19
C VAL A 211 3.33 25.55 6.28
N GLU A 212 2.06 25.97 6.41
CA GLU A 212 0.92 25.39 5.68
C GLU A 212 1.07 25.38 4.15
N PRO A 213 1.58 26.44 3.48
CA PRO A 213 1.79 26.40 2.03
C PRO A 213 2.76 25.29 1.60
N ASN A 214 3.83 25.07 2.36
CA ASN A 214 4.79 24.00 2.07
C ASN A 214 4.18 22.61 2.29
N VAL A 215 3.36 22.44 3.34
CA VAL A 215 2.61 21.19 3.55
C VAL A 215 1.68 20.92 2.38
N HIS A 216 0.96 21.94 1.91
CA HIS A 216 0.07 21.80 0.77
C HIS A 216 0.81 21.35 -0.50
N LYS A 217 1.97 21.95 -0.80
CA LYS A 217 2.82 21.53 -1.93
C LYS A 217 3.26 20.07 -1.81
N ILE A 218 3.62 19.61 -0.60
CA ILE A 218 3.97 18.19 -0.36
C ILE A 218 2.78 17.29 -0.66
N GLU A 219 1.60 17.63 -0.15
CA GLU A 219 0.40 16.83 -0.36
C GLU A 219 -0.02 16.78 -1.82
N GLU A 220 0.00 17.91 -2.53
CA GLU A 220 -0.33 17.99 -3.95
C GLU A 220 0.65 17.16 -4.79
N HIS A 221 1.95 17.28 -4.52
CA HIS A 221 2.97 16.47 -5.16
C HIS A 221 2.72 14.98 -4.93
N ARG A 222 2.51 14.57 -3.66
CA ARG A 222 2.22 13.17 -3.30
C ARG A 222 0.99 12.64 -4.03
N ARG A 223 -0.10 13.40 -4.07
CA ARG A 223 -1.35 13.03 -4.78
C ARG A 223 -1.13 12.88 -6.28
N LYS A 224 -0.39 13.81 -6.90
CA LYS A 224 -0.05 13.77 -8.34
C LYS A 224 0.72 12.49 -8.68
N TYR A 225 1.75 12.17 -7.91
CA TYR A 225 2.59 11.00 -8.18
C TYR A 225 1.95 9.69 -7.81
N GLU A 226 1.10 9.66 -6.78
CA GLU A 226 0.26 8.50 -6.48
C GLU A 226 -0.73 8.20 -7.63
N HIS A 227 -1.36 9.23 -8.18
CA HIS A 227 -2.23 9.08 -9.36
C HIS A 227 -1.45 8.53 -10.56
N LEU A 228 -0.27 9.09 -10.86
CA LEU A 228 0.55 8.67 -11.98
C LEU A 228 1.02 7.21 -11.83
N ARG A 229 1.42 6.80 -10.61
CA ARG A 229 1.77 5.41 -10.29
C ARG A 229 0.59 4.47 -10.51
N LYS A 230 -0.59 4.81 -10.00
CA LYS A 230 -1.83 4.03 -10.19
C LYS A 230 -2.21 3.92 -11.67
N GLU A 231 -2.13 5.00 -12.43
CA GLU A 231 -2.43 4.99 -13.87
C GLU A 231 -1.46 4.07 -14.63
N ARG A 232 -0.16 4.13 -14.31
CA ARG A 232 0.86 3.25 -14.90
C ARG A 232 0.63 1.79 -14.53
N GLU A 233 0.32 1.49 -13.27
CA GLU A 233 -0.02 0.14 -12.82
C GLU A 233 -1.25 -0.40 -13.56
N MET A 234 -2.28 0.43 -13.73
CA MET A 234 -3.47 0.07 -14.52
C MET A 234 -3.13 -0.19 -15.98
N LYS A 235 -2.31 0.65 -16.63
CA LYS A 235 -1.87 0.44 -18.02
C LYS A 235 -1.07 -0.84 -18.17
N LYS A 236 -0.12 -1.12 -17.27
CA LYS A 236 0.66 -2.37 -17.25
C LYS A 236 -0.24 -3.59 -17.06
N ALA A 237 -1.19 -3.54 -16.12
CA ALA A 237 -2.15 -4.62 -15.90
C ALA A 237 -3.07 -4.84 -17.10
N GLN A 238 -3.49 -3.77 -17.79
CA GLN A 238 -4.27 -3.87 -19.02
C GLN A 238 -3.46 -4.49 -20.16
N ALA A 239 -2.22 -4.03 -20.37
CA ALA A 239 -1.32 -4.58 -21.39
C ALA A 239 -1.02 -6.07 -21.13
N GLU A 240 -0.78 -6.46 -19.88
CA GLU A 240 -0.58 -7.85 -19.51
C GLU A 240 -1.83 -8.70 -19.78
N ARG A 241 -3.03 -8.19 -19.45
CA ARG A 241 -4.29 -8.87 -19.77
C ARG A 241 -4.49 -9.04 -21.27
N GLN A 242 -4.18 -8.01 -22.06
CA GLN A 242 -4.27 -8.07 -23.52
C GLN A 242 -3.27 -9.08 -24.10
N ARG A 243 -2.02 -9.09 -23.60
CA ARG A 243 -1.00 -10.05 -23.99
C ARG A 243 -1.43 -11.49 -23.68
N ARG A 244 -1.91 -11.76 -22.46
CA ARG A 244 -2.43 -13.09 -22.08
C ARG A 244 -3.61 -13.53 -22.97
N ARG A 245 -4.51 -12.60 -23.33
CA ARG A 245 -5.60 -12.89 -24.28
C ARG A 245 -5.06 -13.22 -25.67
N ALA A 246 -4.11 -12.45 -26.19
CA ALA A 246 -3.50 -12.69 -27.49
C ALA A 246 -2.72 -14.02 -27.54
N GLU A 247 -1.97 -14.34 -26.48
CA GLU A 247 -1.28 -15.63 -26.33
C GLU A 247 -2.27 -16.80 -26.31
N ALA A 248 -3.38 -16.68 -25.56
CA ALA A 248 -4.43 -17.70 -25.52
C ALA A 248 -5.14 -17.89 -26.88
N GLU A 249 -5.44 -16.79 -27.58
CA GLU A 249 -6.03 -16.83 -28.93
C GLU A 249 -5.07 -17.43 -29.96
N ALA A 250 -3.78 -17.11 -29.87
CA ALA A 250 -2.74 -17.68 -30.74
C ALA A 250 -2.58 -19.19 -30.48
N ALA A 251 -2.52 -19.61 -29.22
CA ALA A 251 -2.46 -21.02 -28.83
C ALA A 251 -3.69 -21.79 -29.34
N TYR A 252 -4.89 -21.23 -29.19
CA TYR A 252 -6.12 -21.81 -29.73
C TYR A 252 -6.09 -21.94 -31.27
N ARG A 253 -5.61 -20.91 -31.98
CA ARG A 253 -5.50 -20.93 -33.44
C ARG A 253 -4.49 -21.97 -33.92
N SER A 254 -3.37 -22.14 -33.23
CA SER A 254 -2.38 -23.18 -33.53
C SER A 254 -2.94 -24.58 -33.30
N ALA A 255 -3.58 -24.82 -32.15
CA ALA A 255 -4.22 -26.10 -31.85
C ALA A 255 -5.29 -26.47 -32.89
N LYS A 256 -6.10 -25.48 -33.32
CA LYS A 256 -7.11 -25.69 -34.38
C LYS A 256 -6.47 -26.09 -35.72
N LYS A 257 -5.35 -25.46 -36.11
CA LYS A 257 -4.62 -25.81 -37.33
C LYS A 257 -4.00 -27.22 -37.25
N GLU A 258 -3.52 -27.63 -36.08
CA GLU A 258 -3.01 -29.00 -35.85
C GLU A 258 -4.12 -30.05 -35.94
N THR A 259 -5.32 -29.75 -35.45
CA THR A 259 -6.49 -30.64 -35.61
C THR A 259 -6.98 -30.69 -37.06
N GLU A 260 -6.95 -29.58 -37.79
CA GLU A 260 -7.37 -29.53 -39.22
C GLU A 260 -6.31 -30.14 -40.17
N SER A 261 -5.02 -30.11 -39.82
CA SER A 261 -3.95 -30.75 -40.61
C SER A 261 -3.76 -32.24 -40.32
N SER A 262 -4.35 -32.75 -39.22
CA SER A 262 -4.38 -34.18 -38.87
C SER A 262 -5.68 -34.88 -39.28
N GLU A 263 -6.64 -34.18 -39.88
CA GLU A 263 -7.84 -34.78 -40.49
C GLU A 263 -7.52 -35.43 -41.85
N SER A 264 -6.81 -36.56 -41.78
CA SER A 264 -7.18 -37.72 -42.59
C SER A 264 -8.39 -38.37 -41.91
N ILE A 265 -9.50 -38.43 -42.64
CA ILE A 265 -10.82 -38.89 -42.22
C ILE A 265 -10.74 -40.15 -41.32
N PRO A 266 -11.26 -40.10 -40.08
CA PRO A 266 -11.80 -41.28 -39.44
C PRO A 266 -13.33 -41.21 -39.52
N SER A 267 -13.84 -42.11 -40.36
CA SER A 267 -15.11 -42.80 -40.24
C SER A 267 -15.75 -42.72 -38.84
N ALA A 268 -17.01 -42.29 -38.84
CA ALA A 268 -18.03 -42.51 -37.82
C ALA A 268 -17.71 -43.62 -36.81
N SER A 269 -17.48 -43.26 -35.54
CA SER A 269 -17.94 -44.00 -34.36
C SER A 269 -17.32 -43.42 -33.08
N ASN A 270 -18.11 -42.66 -32.31
CA ASN A 270 -18.19 -42.72 -30.85
C ASN A 270 -19.03 -41.54 -30.31
N SER A 271 -20.35 -41.66 -30.43
CA SER A 271 -21.33 -40.74 -29.86
C SER A 271 -21.54 -40.92 -28.35
N SER A 272 -20.79 -41.80 -27.68
CA SER A 272 -21.02 -42.16 -26.27
C SER A 272 -20.21 -41.36 -25.24
N SER A 273 -19.21 -40.57 -25.64
CA SER A 273 -18.38 -39.77 -24.70
C SER A 273 -18.78 -38.29 -24.63
N ALA A 274 -19.68 -37.83 -25.51
CA ALA A 274 -20.09 -36.42 -25.59
C ALA A 274 -21.05 -35.98 -24.47
N PHE A 275 -21.81 -36.93 -23.90
CA PHE A 275 -22.78 -36.68 -22.84
C PHE A 275 -22.44 -37.58 -21.65
N GLN A 276 -22.05 -36.97 -20.53
CA GLN A 276 -21.88 -37.70 -19.27
C GLN A 276 -23.28 -38.00 -18.70
N ASP A 277 -23.97 -38.97 -19.29
CA ASP A 277 -25.35 -39.33 -18.94
C ASP A 277 -25.49 -39.54 -17.42
N GLY A 278 -26.54 -38.96 -16.84
CA GLY A 278 -26.77 -39.02 -15.40
C GLY A 278 -25.99 -38.00 -14.57
N LYS A 279 -25.16 -37.14 -15.18
CA LYS A 279 -24.35 -36.13 -14.48
C LYS A 279 -24.63 -34.71 -14.97
N VAL A 280 -24.34 -33.75 -14.09
CA VAL A 280 -24.33 -32.32 -14.43
C VAL A 280 -22.98 -31.95 -14.99
N ILE A 281 -22.99 -31.35 -16.17
CA ILE A 281 -21.77 -30.94 -16.86
C ILE A 281 -21.53 -29.45 -16.60
N VAL A 282 -20.36 -29.11 -16.06
CA VAL A 282 -19.95 -27.73 -15.84
C VAL A 282 -19.42 -27.15 -17.15
N VAL A 283 -19.99 -26.03 -17.57
CA VAL A 283 -19.58 -25.32 -18.79
C VAL A 283 -18.51 -24.29 -18.43
N LEU A 284 -17.38 -24.32 -19.15
CA LEU A 284 -16.22 -23.47 -18.86
C LEU A 284 -16.02 -22.32 -19.86
N SER A 285 -16.70 -22.34 -21.01
CA SER A 285 -16.61 -21.29 -22.02
C SER A 285 -17.85 -21.23 -22.93
N GLN A 286 -18.02 -20.12 -23.66
CA GLN A 286 -19.08 -19.97 -24.66
C GLN A 286 -18.96 -21.02 -25.79
N TYR A 287 -17.73 -21.37 -26.18
CA TYR A 287 -17.48 -22.40 -27.18
C TYR A 287 -17.92 -23.79 -26.67
N ASP A 288 -17.61 -24.11 -25.41
CA ASP A 288 -18.04 -25.36 -24.77
C ASP A 288 -19.57 -25.46 -24.71
N LEU A 289 -20.25 -24.36 -24.34
CA LEU A 289 -21.72 -24.30 -24.37
C LEU A 289 -22.28 -24.61 -25.76
N LYS A 290 -21.76 -23.92 -26.79
CA LYS A 290 -22.23 -24.05 -28.16
C LYS A 290 -22.02 -25.48 -28.69
N THR A 291 -20.85 -26.06 -28.42
CA THR A 291 -20.51 -27.43 -28.82
C THR A 291 -21.47 -28.43 -28.18
N ARG A 292 -21.75 -28.29 -26.87
CA ARG A 292 -22.68 -29.20 -26.16
C ARG A 292 -24.12 -29.06 -26.64
N LEU A 293 -24.60 -27.83 -26.86
CA LEU A 293 -25.95 -27.60 -27.37
C LEU A 293 -26.12 -28.13 -28.80
N ASN A 294 -25.11 -27.95 -29.67
CA ASN A 294 -25.13 -28.51 -31.02
C ASN A 294 -25.15 -30.04 -30.99
N ALA A 295 -24.30 -30.66 -30.16
CA ALA A 295 -24.31 -32.10 -29.99
C ALA A 295 -25.67 -32.59 -29.49
N ALA A 296 -26.25 -31.94 -28.48
CA ALA A 296 -27.55 -32.31 -27.92
C ALA A 296 -28.68 -32.16 -28.96
N SER A 297 -28.63 -31.10 -29.77
CA SER A 297 -29.57 -30.89 -30.88
C SER A 297 -29.45 -31.99 -31.94
N ASN A 298 -28.24 -32.38 -32.31
CA ASN A 298 -28.00 -33.49 -33.25
C ASN A 298 -28.51 -34.83 -32.71
N ALA A 299 -28.41 -35.02 -31.39
CA ALA A 299 -28.94 -36.20 -30.70
C ALA A 299 -30.45 -36.10 -30.40
N SER A 300 -31.12 -35.00 -30.79
CA SER A 300 -32.53 -34.72 -30.45
C SER A 300 -32.83 -34.78 -28.94
N ARG A 301 -31.84 -34.45 -28.11
CA ARG A 301 -31.94 -34.47 -26.64
C ARG A 301 -32.30 -33.10 -26.11
N LEU A 302 -33.14 -33.08 -25.08
CA LEU A 302 -33.40 -31.86 -24.30
C LEU A 302 -32.14 -31.47 -23.53
N SER A 303 -31.78 -30.19 -23.57
CA SER A 303 -30.76 -29.60 -22.72
C SER A 303 -31.40 -28.70 -21.67
N VAL A 304 -30.95 -28.78 -20.43
CA VAL A 304 -31.35 -27.88 -19.34
C VAL A 304 -30.12 -27.12 -18.88
N LEU A 305 -30.12 -25.80 -19.11
CA LEU A 305 -29.06 -24.90 -18.68
C LEU A 305 -29.43 -24.33 -17.32
N TYR A 306 -28.52 -24.40 -16.37
CA TYR A 306 -28.66 -23.85 -15.03
C TYR A 306 -27.63 -22.74 -14.81
N PHE A 307 -28.10 -21.50 -14.83
CA PHE A 307 -27.30 -20.32 -14.47
C PHE A 307 -27.31 -20.11 -12.96
N THR A 308 -26.12 -20.04 -12.37
CA THR A 308 -25.88 -19.96 -10.93
C THR A 308 -24.74 -19.00 -10.59
N ALA A 309 -24.60 -18.65 -9.31
CA ALA A 309 -23.41 -17.99 -8.77
C ALA A 309 -23.01 -18.65 -7.44
N THR A 310 -21.72 -18.58 -7.08
CA THR A 310 -21.22 -19.13 -5.80
C THR A 310 -21.74 -18.38 -4.58
N TRP A 311 -21.95 -17.08 -4.70
CA TRP A 311 -22.49 -16.19 -3.65
C TRP A 311 -24.03 -16.29 -3.50
N CYS A 312 -24.72 -16.99 -4.41
CA CYS A 312 -26.17 -17.09 -4.41
C CYS A 312 -26.67 -18.18 -3.42
N GLY A 313 -27.30 -17.75 -2.33
CA GLY A 313 -27.89 -18.64 -1.31
C GLY A 313 -28.91 -19.65 -1.88
N PRO A 314 -29.97 -19.21 -2.59
CA PRO A 314 -30.96 -20.11 -3.19
C PRO A 314 -30.36 -21.10 -4.20
N CYS A 315 -29.27 -20.72 -4.88
CA CYS A 315 -28.57 -21.59 -5.81
C CYS A 315 -27.92 -22.79 -5.10
N ARG A 316 -27.38 -22.60 -3.88
CA ARG A 316 -26.85 -23.70 -3.07
C ARG A 316 -27.92 -24.74 -2.71
N VAL A 317 -29.18 -24.32 -2.57
CA VAL A 317 -30.32 -25.21 -2.32
C VAL A 317 -30.73 -25.97 -3.58
N MET A 318 -30.67 -25.33 -4.74
CA MET A 318 -31.06 -25.93 -6.02
C MET A 318 -30.00 -26.87 -6.61
N ALA A 319 -28.72 -26.67 -6.32
CA ALA A 319 -27.64 -27.48 -6.91
C ALA A 319 -27.77 -29.00 -6.63
N PRO A 320 -28.02 -29.47 -5.39
CA PRO A 320 -28.23 -30.90 -5.14
C PRO A 320 -29.48 -31.47 -5.81
N LEU A 321 -30.53 -30.65 -5.97
CA LEU A 321 -31.73 -31.05 -6.71
C LEU A 321 -31.42 -31.23 -8.20
N PHE A 322 -30.67 -30.29 -8.78
CA PHE A 322 -30.26 -30.33 -10.18
C PHE A 322 -29.41 -31.57 -10.49
N GLU A 323 -28.49 -31.93 -9.58
CA GLU A 323 -27.72 -33.18 -9.68
C GLU A 323 -28.59 -34.44 -9.59
N LYS A 324 -29.57 -34.48 -8.67
CA LYS A 324 -30.53 -35.59 -8.58
C LYS A 324 -31.38 -35.73 -9.84
N LEU A 325 -31.78 -34.61 -10.44
CA LEU A 325 -32.54 -34.61 -11.69
C LEU A 325 -31.72 -35.12 -12.86
N ALA A 326 -30.43 -34.77 -12.92
CA ALA A 326 -29.50 -35.34 -13.89
C ALA A 326 -29.42 -36.87 -13.79
N GLN A 327 -29.27 -37.40 -12.57
CA GLN A 327 -29.23 -38.84 -12.33
C GLN A 327 -30.55 -39.54 -12.73
N LYS A 328 -31.69 -38.90 -12.46
CA LYS A 328 -33.02 -39.46 -12.76
C LYS A 328 -33.37 -39.44 -14.24
N HIS A 329 -32.82 -38.50 -15.00
CA HIS A 329 -33.13 -38.30 -16.42
C HIS A 329 -31.85 -38.36 -17.28
N PRO A 330 -31.23 -39.54 -17.43
CA PRO A 330 -29.98 -39.69 -18.17
C PRO A 330 -30.10 -39.32 -19.65
N GLN A 331 -31.31 -39.29 -20.22
CA GLN A 331 -31.60 -38.85 -21.59
C GLN A 331 -31.57 -37.32 -21.78
N ILE A 332 -31.55 -36.53 -20.71
CA ILE A 332 -31.50 -35.07 -20.75
C ILE A 332 -30.05 -34.63 -20.50
N VAL A 333 -29.62 -33.56 -21.17
CA VAL A 333 -28.29 -32.97 -20.98
C VAL A 333 -28.39 -31.84 -19.95
N PHE A 334 -27.77 -32.01 -18.79
CA PHE A 334 -27.78 -31.00 -17.72
C PHE A 334 -26.48 -30.19 -17.75
N LEU A 335 -26.61 -28.87 -17.97
CA LEU A 335 -25.48 -27.95 -18.10
C LEU A 335 -25.52 -26.93 -16.96
N LYS A 336 -24.40 -26.74 -16.25
CA LYS A 336 -24.25 -25.74 -15.19
C LYS A 336 -23.33 -24.63 -15.65
N LEU A 337 -23.78 -23.39 -15.51
CA LEU A 337 -23.08 -22.18 -15.92
C LEU A 337 -22.96 -21.23 -14.73
N ASP A 338 -21.73 -20.83 -14.40
CA ASP A 338 -21.47 -19.82 -13.38
C ASP A 338 -21.46 -18.42 -14.03
N ILE A 339 -22.32 -17.52 -13.57
CA ILE A 339 -22.46 -16.18 -14.16
C ILE A 339 -21.24 -15.29 -13.93
N ASP A 340 -20.46 -15.54 -12.88
CA ASP A 340 -19.24 -14.76 -12.58
C ASP A 340 -18.13 -15.16 -13.57
N GLN A 341 -18.09 -16.44 -13.96
CA GLN A 341 -17.11 -16.97 -14.93
C GLN A 341 -17.54 -16.71 -16.38
N LEU A 342 -18.85 -16.72 -16.67
CA LEU A 342 -19.44 -16.64 -18.00
C LEU A 342 -20.40 -15.45 -18.14
N SER A 343 -19.95 -14.25 -17.74
CA SER A 343 -20.77 -13.04 -17.71
C SER A 343 -21.32 -12.63 -19.08
N SER A 344 -20.53 -12.75 -20.15
CA SER A 344 -20.97 -12.47 -21.52
C SER A 344 -22.08 -13.41 -21.99
N VAL A 345 -21.98 -14.70 -21.64
CA VAL A 345 -23.01 -15.71 -21.95
C VAL A 345 -24.27 -15.44 -21.16
N ALA A 346 -24.15 -15.11 -19.87
CA ALA A 346 -25.30 -14.76 -19.04
C ALA A 346 -26.06 -13.54 -19.60
N GLN A 347 -25.32 -12.55 -20.13
CA GLN A 347 -25.91 -11.38 -20.80
C GLN A 347 -26.61 -11.76 -22.12
N GLU A 348 -25.98 -12.58 -22.97
CA GLU A 348 -26.56 -13.06 -24.24
C GLU A 348 -27.89 -13.82 -24.01
N TRP A 349 -27.96 -14.59 -22.93
CA TRP A 349 -29.15 -15.33 -22.52
C TRP A 349 -30.14 -14.51 -21.68
N ASN A 350 -29.93 -13.19 -21.53
CA ASN A 350 -30.76 -12.27 -20.75
C ASN A 350 -31.05 -12.75 -19.31
N VAL A 351 -30.02 -13.26 -18.63
CA VAL A 351 -30.12 -13.72 -17.25
C VAL A 351 -30.09 -12.51 -16.30
N THR A 352 -31.25 -12.17 -15.74
CA THR A 352 -31.39 -11.04 -14.79
C THR A 352 -31.37 -11.47 -13.32
N SER A 353 -31.54 -12.76 -13.04
CA SER A 353 -31.54 -13.30 -11.67
C SER A 353 -31.03 -14.75 -11.68
N VAL A 354 -30.45 -15.18 -10.56
CA VAL A 354 -30.02 -16.56 -10.35
C VAL A 354 -30.69 -17.14 -9.08
N PRO A 355 -31.06 -18.43 -9.07
CA PRO A 355 -30.87 -19.40 -10.14
C PRO A 355 -31.89 -19.20 -11.29
N THR A 356 -31.48 -19.40 -12.55
CA THR A 356 -32.38 -19.43 -13.71
C THR A 356 -32.10 -20.65 -14.56
N PHE A 357 -33.15 -21.30 -15.04
CA PHE A 357 -33.10 -22.53 -15.82
C PHE A 357 -33.71 -22.32 -17.21
N PHE A 358 -32.97 -22.66 -18.25
CA PHE A 358 -33.48 -22.65 -19.63
C PHE A 358 -33.57 -24.06 -20.17
N PHE A 359 -34.68 -24.35 -20.81
CA PHE A 359 -34.94 -25.63 -21.47
C PHE A 359 -34.75 -25.45 -22.96
N VAL A 360 -33.85 -26.20 -23.58
CA VAL A 360 -33.45 -26.05 -24.98
C VAL A 360 -33.65 -27.37 -25.71
N LYS A 361 -34.45 -27.36 -26.77
CA LYS A 361 -34.71 -28.52 -27.63
C LYS A 361 -34.57 -28.07 -29.09
N ASN A 362 -33.83 -28.86 -29.88
CA ASN A 362 -33.56 -28.55 -31.30
C ASN A 362 -32.99 -27.13 -31.51
N GLY A 363 -32.08 -26.70 -30.64
CA GLY A 363 -31.43 -25.39 -30.70
C GLY A 363 -32.32 -24.19 -30.30
N LYS A 364 -33.56 -24.40 -29.86
CA LYS A 364 -34.47 -23.34 -29.42
C LYS A 364 -34.84 -23.49 -27.95
N THR A 365 -34.96 -22.36 -27.26
CA THR A 365 -35.49 -22.33 -25.88
C THR A 365 -36.99 -22.64 -25.93
N VAL A 366 -37.41 -23.71 -25.26
CA VAL A 366 -38.80 -24.17 -25.18
C VAL A 366 -39.47 -23.81 -23.85
N ASP A 367 -38.70 -23.52 -22.81
CA ASP A 367 -39.20 -23.11 -21.50
C ASP A 367 -38.14 -22.37 -20.67
N THR A 368 -38.57 -21.66 -19.64
CA THR A 368 -37.69 -20.96 -18.71
C THR A 368 -38.28 -20.91 -17.30
N VAL A 369 -37.51 -21.36 -16.31
CA VAL A 369 -37.88 -21.27 -14.89
C VAL A 369 -36.92 -20.31 -14.20
N ARG A 370 -37.46 -19.24 -13.61
CA ARG A 370 -36.67 -18.21 -12.90
C ARG A 370 -36.82 -18.37 -11.40
N GLY A 371 -35.72 -18.23 -10.67
CA GLY A 371 -35.66 -18.38 -9.22
C GLY A 371 -35.59 -19.84 -8.77
N ALA A 372 -35.52 -20.03 -7.45
CA ALA A 372 -35.42 -21.34 -6.82
C ALA A 372 -36.79 -22.04 -6.72
N ASP A 373 -37.43 -22.28 -7.88
CA ASP A 373 -38.71 -23.01 -7.98
C ASP A 373 -38.48 -24.49 -8.32
N ARG A 374 -38.47 -25.32 -7.28
CA ARG A 374 -38.35 -26.78 -7.40
C ARG A 374 -39.49 -27.40 -8.20
N ASN A 375 -40.73 -27.01 -7.91
CA ASN A 375 -41.92 -27.60 -8.52
C ASN A 375 -42.05 -27.16 -9.98
N GLY A 376 -41.70 -25.92 -10.30
CA GLY A 376 -41.57 -25.44 -11.68
C GLY A 376 -40.55 -26.25 -12.47
N LEU A 377 -39.35 -26.44 -11.92
CA LEU A 377 -38.28 -27.19 -12.59
C LEU A 377 -38.68 -28.64 -12.90
N GLU A 378 -39.23 -29.36 -11.92
CA GLU A 378 -39.69 -30.75 -12.11
C GLU A 378 -40.84 -30.85 -13.13
N ARG A 379 -41.78 -29.89 -13.12
CA ARG A 379 -42.89 -29.84 -14.09
C ARG A 379 -42.40 -29.56 -15.51
N SER A 380 -41.50 -28.60 -15.71
CA SER A 380 -40.93 -28.29 -17.03
C SER A 380 -40.12 -29.46 -17.59
N ILE A 381 -39.37 -30.19 -16.75
CA ILE A 381 -38.71 -31.43 -17.16
C ILE A 381 -39.75 -32.45 -17.62
N ALA A 382 -40.80 -32.71 -16.84
CA ALA A 382 -41.82 -33.68 -17.20
C ALA A 382 -42.58 -33.33 -18.50
N LEU A 383 -42.73 -32.03 -18.79
CA LEU A 383 -43.38 -31.53 -19.98
C LEU A 383 -42.53 -31.71 -21.24
N HIS A 384 -41.23 -31.37 -21.16
CA HIS A 384 -40.36 -31.27 -22.34
C HIS A 384 -39.47 -32.49 -22.59
N ALA A 385 -39.33 -33.38 -21.61
CA ALA A 385 -38.51 -34.59 -21.69
C ALA A 385 -39.12 -35.72 -22.55
N LYS A 386 -40.31 -35.52 -23.11
CA LYS A 386 -41.01 -36.48 -23.98
C LYS A 386 -40.58 -36.40 -25.44
#